data_AF-A0A839J657-F1
#
_entry.id   AF-A0A839J657-F1
#
_cell.length_a   1.000
_cell.length_b   1.000
_cell.length_c   1.000
_cell.angle_alpha   90.00
_cell.angle_beta   90.00
_cell.angle_gamma   90.00
#
_symmetry.space_group_name_H-M   'P 1'
#
loop_
_entity.id
_entity.type
_entity.pdbx_description
1 polymer ?
#
loop_
_entity_poly.entity_id
_entity_poly.type
_entity_poly.pdbx_seq_one_letter_code
_entity_poly.pdbx_strand_id
1 'polypeptide(L)'
;MTDQTQRDLSSTATEARKEMYDALRLFHTHVQQTAALMLGVITTVFAVFGFALQRTDGHQSQSIHVINLGAIILLLMAPVAALSVNIIGRYYYLYVSALYFAAVTARNTTDPEHPWLAEVPLDAHERDAWIRRRTFGRGHSLFLYSLLLWLLGGVGLIGSAILFFGF
;
A
#
# COMPACT_ATOMS: atom_id res chain seq x y z
N MET A 1 27.90 0.81 33.59
CA MET A 1 27.33 0.38 32.29
C MET A 1 28.50 -0.11 31.46
N THR A 2 28.55 -1.40 31.15
CA THR A 2 29.72 -2.07 30.56
C THR A 2 29.83 -1.77 29.06
N ASP A 3 31.06 -1.64 28.56
CA ASP A 3 31.40 -1.39 27.15
C ASP A 3 30.70 -2.38 26.18
N GLN A 4 30.41 -3.60 26.65
CA GLN A 4 29.66 -4.62 25.93
C GLN A 4 28.18 -4.25 25.72
N THR A 5 27.50 -3.70 26.74
CA THR A 5 26.10 -3.25 26.63
C THR A 5 25.95 -2.10 25.64
N GLN A 6 26.96 -1.22 25.56
CA GLN A 6 26.94 -0.11 24.61
C GLN A 6 27.13 -0.58 23.16
N ARG A 7 27.95 -1.62 22.93
CA ARG A 7 28.07 -2.26 21.60
C ARG A 7 26.78 -2.97 21.19
N ASP A 8 26.15 -3.72 22.09
CA ASP A 8 24.89 -4.43 21.82
C ASP A 8 23.72 -3.47 21.51
N LEU A 9 23.67 -2.32 22.18
CA LEU A 9 22.69 -1.26 21.88
C LEU A 9 22.93 -0.59 20.52
N SER A 10 24.20 -0.44 20.12
CA SER A 10 24.55 0.16 18.83
C SER A 10 24.26 -0.75 17.64
N SER A 11 24.46 -2.07 17.78
CA SER A 11 24.14 -3.05 16.73
C SER A 11 22.64 -3.18 16.54
N THR A 12 21.88 -3.32 17.63
CA THR A 12 20.40 -3.41 17.60
C THR A 12 19.74 -2.17 17.02
N ALA A 13 20.26 -0.97 17.33
CA ALA A 13 19.78 0.27 16.72
C ALA A 13 20.06 0.33 15.20
N THR A 14 21.19 -0.22 14.76
CA THR A 14 21.56 -0.28 13.34
C THR A 14 20.68 -1.28 12.59
N GLU A 15 20.41 -2.44 13.18
CA GLU A 15 19.50 -3.45 12.64
C GLU A 15 18.06 -2.92 12.53
N ALA A 16 17.54 -2.29 13.58
CA ALA A 16 16.20 -1.70 13.56
C ALA A 16 16.06 -0.60 12.48
N ARG A 17 17.10 0.21 12.28
CA ARG A 17 17.14 1.21 11.21
C ARG A 17 17.11 0.56 9.82
N LYS A 18 17.84 -0.54 9.63
CA LYS A 18 17.83 -1.31 8.39
C LYS A 18 16.45 -1.91 8.12
N GLU A 19 15.85 -2.57 9.11
CA GLU A 19 14.50 -3.14 9.00
C GLU A 19 13.45 -2.07 8.69
N MET A 20 13.55 -0.89 9.31
CA MET A 20 12.70 0.25 9.02
C MET A 20 12.79 0.69 7.55
N TYR A 21 14.02 0.85 7.01
CA TYR A 21 14.21 1.22 5.61
C TYR A 21 13.75 0.12 4.65
N ASP A 22 14.01 -1.14 4.96
CA ASP A 22 13.57 -2.28 4.15
C ASP A 22 12.04 -2.37 4.11
N ALA A 23 11.36 -2.18 5.25
CA ALA A 23 9.90 -2.14 5.32
C ALA A 23 9.31 -0.96 4.53
N LEU A 24 9.92 0.23 4.64
CA LEU A 24 9.48 1.42 3.88
C LEU A 24 9.69 1.23 2.37
N ARG A 25 10.80 0.61 1.97
CA ARG A 25 11.09 0.29 0.58
C ARG A 25 10.10 -0.73 0.03
N LEU A 26 9.82 -1.80 0.78
CA LEU A 26 8.81 -2.81 0.42
C LEU A 26 7.44 -2.17 0.25
N PHE A 27 7.03 -1.32 1.19
CA PHE A 27 5.79 -0.55 1.12
C PHE A 27 5.70 0.29 -0.17
N HIS A 28 6.70 1.14 -0.42
CA HIS A 28 6.69 2.02 -1.59
C HIS A 28 6.73 1.25 -2.91
N THR A 29 7.59 0.22 -2.98
CA THR A 29 7.74 -0.62 -4.18
C THR A 29 6.43 -1.34 -4.49
N HIS A 30 5.77 -1.91 -3.48
CA HIS A 30 4.51 -2.63 -3.66
C HIS A 30 3.39 -1.68 -4.11
N VAL A 31 3.25 -0.52 -3.47
CA VAL A 31 2.29 0.51 -3.88
C VAL A 31 2.50 0.93 -5.35
N GLN A 32 3.74 1.24 -5.72
CA GLN A 32 4.08 1.69 -7.07
C GLN A 32 3.78 0.60 -8.11
N GLN A 33 4.18 -0.64 -7.84
CA GLN A 33 3.95 -1.76 -8.76
C GLN A 33 2.46 -2.08 -8.91
N THR A 34 1.71 -2.10 -7.80
CA THR A 34 0.26 -2.35 -7.85
C THR A 34 -0.46 -1.23 -8.60
N ALA A 35 -0.14 0.03 -8.33
CA ALA A 35 -0.77 1.16 -9.03
C ALA A 35 -0.45 1.12 -10.54
N ALA A 36 0.80 0.85 -10.90
CA ALA A 36 1.22 0.73 -12.30
C ALA A 36 0.51 -0.45 -13.00
N LEU A 37 0.40 -1.60 -12.34
CA LEU A 37 -0.31 -2.76 -12.85
C LEU A 37 -1.79 -2.44 -13.08
N MET A 38 -2.47 -1.88 -12.09
CA MET A 38 -3.89 -1.53 -12.18
C MET A 38 -4.15 -0.51 -13.30
N LEU A 39 -3.33 0.53 -13.39
CA LEU A 39 -3.44 1.53 -14.46
C LEU A 39 -3.15 0.94 -15.84
N GLY A 40 -2.15 0.06 -15.94
CA GLY A 40 -1.82 -0.65 -17.17
C GLY A 40 -2.96 -1.56 -17.64
N VAL A 41 -3.60 -2.29 -16.72
CA VAL A 41 -4.77 -3.12 -17.00
C VAL A 41 -5.93 -2.27 -17.51
N ILE A 42 -6.29 -1.19 -16.80
CA ILE A 42 -7.35 -0.26 -17.22
C ILE A 42 -7.07 0.24 -18.64
N THR A 43 -5.88 0.78 -18.86
CA THR A 43 -5.48 1.36 -20.16
C THR A 43 -5.56 0.33 -21.28
N THR A 44 -5.09 -0.90 -21.02
CA THR A 44 -5.11 -1.99 -22.00
C THR A 44 -6.53 -2.41 -22.34
N VAL A 45 -7.39 -2.60 -21.33
CA VAL A 45 -8.79 -2.98 -21.56
C VAL A 45 -9.53 -1.91 -22.36
N PHE A 46 -9.38 -0.63 -22.01
CA PHE A 46 -10.01 0.47 -22.74
C PHE A 46 -9.46 0.63 -24.17
N ALA A 47 -8.15 0.43 -24.38
CA ALA A 47 -7.55 0.47 -25.71
C ALA A 47 -8.07 -0.66 -26.62
N VAL A 48 -8.11 -1.90 -26.09
CA VAL A 48 -8.65 -3.06 -26.81
C VAL A 48 -10.13 -2.86 -27.12
N PHE A 49 -10.91 -2.34 -26.17
CA PHE A 49 -12.33 -2.03 -26.36
C PHE A 49 -12.55 -0.95 -27.43
N GLY A 50 -11.79 0.15 -27.38
CA GLY A 50 -11.87 1.21 -28.38
C GLY A 50 -11.55 0.71 -29.79
N PHE A 51 -10.56 -0.18 -29.92
CA PHE A 51 -10.22 -0.81 -31.19
C PHE A 51 -11.29 -1.81 -31.66
N ALA A 52 -11.87 -2.59 -30.74
CA ALA A 52 -12.91 -3.56 -31.05
C ALA A 52 -14.17 -2.86 -31.60
N LEU A 53 -14.60 -1.75 -30.99
CA LEU A 53 -15.74 -0.96 -31.45
C LEU A 53 -15.58 -0.46 -32.90
N GLN A 54 -14.36 -0.10 -33.30
CA GLN A 54 -14.06 0.40 -34.64
C GLN A 54 -14.14 -0.69 -35.73
N ARG A 55 -14.09 -1.99 -35.37
CA ARG A 55 -14.07 -3.12 -36.31
C ARG A 55 -15.38 -3.92 -36.38
N THR A 56 -16.44 -3.45 -35.75
CA THR A 56 -17.68 -4.23 -35.53
C THR A 56 -18.54 -4.47 -36.79
N ASP A 57 -18.14 -3.98 -37.97
CA ASP A 57 -18.93 -4.06 -39.22
C ASP A 57 -19.12 -5.49 -39.81
N GLY A 58 -18.72 -6.58 -39.13
CA GLY A 58 -18.94 -7.94 -39.66
C GLY A 58 -18.77 -9.15 -38.73
N HIS A 59 -18.27 -9.00 -37.50
CA HIS A 59 -17.97 -10.14 -36.60
C HIS A 59 -18.52 -9.96 -35.17
N GLN A 60 -19.86 -9.99 -35.06
CA GLN A 60 -20.58 -9.73 -33.81
C GLN A 60 -20.25 -10.71 -32.66
N SER A 61 -20.02 -12.01 -32.95
CA SER A 61 -19.80 -13.00 -31.87
C SER A 61 -18.41 -12.90 -31.23
N GLN A 62 -17.36 -12.60 -32.01
CA GLN A 62 -16.00 -12.42 -31.47
C GLN A 62 -15.91 -11.18 -30.59
N SER A 63 -16.68 -10.13 -30.90
CA SER A 63 -16.74 -8.90 -30.11
C SER A 63 -17.27 -9.15 -28.69
N ILE A 64 -18.30 -9.99 -28.53
CA ILE A 64 -18.92 -10.26 -27.22
C ILE A 64 -17.94 -10.97 -26.27
N HIS A 65 -17.17 -11.95 -26.76
CA HIS A 65 -16.18 -12.65 -25.94
C HIS A 65 -15.05 -11.73 -25.45
N VAL A 66 -14.59 -10.81 -26.29
CA VAL A 66 -13.56 -9.82 -25.94
C VAL A 66 -14.08 -8.84 -24.87
N ILE A 67 -15.32 -8.39 -25.02
CA ILE A 67 -15.99 -7.51 -24.04
C ILE A 67 -16.12 -8.21 -22.69
N ASN A 68 -16.63 -9.44 -22.67
CA ASN A 68 -16.78 -10.22 -21.45
C ASN A 68 -15.44 -10.48 -20.76
N LEU A 69 -14.38 -10.79 -21.52
CA LEU A 69 -13.04 -10.98 -20.97
C LEU A 69 -12.52 -9.69 -20.34
N GLY A 70 -12.68 -8.55 -21.01
CA GLY A 70 -12.32 -7.23 -20.47
C GLY A 70 -13.09 -6.89 -19.19
N ALA A 71 -14.38 -7.18 -19.17
CA ALA A 71 -15.24 -6.96 -18.00
C ALA A 71 -14.81 -7.82 -16.80
N ILE A 72 -14.46 -9.09 -17.02
CA ILE A 72 -13.93 -9.97 -15.96
C ILE A 72 -12.60 -9.45 -15.43
N ILE A 73 -11.68 -9.03 -16.31
CA ILE A 73 -10.38 -8.49 -15.90
C ILE A 73 -10.56 -7.22 -15.04
N LEU A 74 -11.48 -6.33 -15.43
CA LEU A 74 -11.79 -5.12 -14.65
C LEU A 74 -12.48 -5.45 -13.31
N LEU A 75 -13.33 -6.49 -13.27
CA LEU A 75 -13.96 -6.96 -12.03
C LEU A 75 -12.90 -7.43 -11.01
N LEU A 76 -11.87 -8.14 -11.49
CA LEU A 76 -10.78 -8.64 -10.65
C LEU A 76 -9.89 -7.54 -10.07
N MET A 77 -9.99 -6.30 -10.54
CA MET A 77 -9.23 -5.18 -9.99
C MET A 77 -9.62 -4.86 -8.54
N ALA A 78 -10.89 -5.01 -8.17
CA ALA A 78 -11.35 -4.73 -6.82
C ALA A 78 -10.76 -5.68 -5.76
N PRO A 79 -10.79 -7.03 -5.94
CA PRO A 79 -10.12 -7.92 -5.00
C PRO A 79 -8.61 -7.71 -4.99
N VAL A 80 -7.97 -7.40 -6.13
CA VAL A 80 -6.53 -7.06 -6.16
C VAL A 80 -6.23 -5.80 -5.34
N ALA A 81 -7.05 -4.75 -5.47
CA ALA A 81 -6.93 -3.54 -4.66
C ALA A 81 -7.06 -3.84 -3.16
N ALA A 82 -8.10 -4.59 -2.78
CA ALA A 82 -8.35 -4.95 -1.39
C ALA A 82 -7.20 -5.77 -0.77
N LEU A 83 -6.69 -6.77 -1.50
CA LEU A 83 -5.53 -7.57 -1.08
C LEU A 83 -4.28 -6.71 -0.94
N SER A 84 -4.04 -5.82 -1.91
CA SER A 84 -2.88 -4.92 -1.89
C SER A 84 -2.93 -3.98 -0.70
N VAL A 85 -4.07 -3.38 -0.39
CA VAL A 85 -4.25 -2.54 0.80
C VAL A 85 -3.93 -3.30 2.09
N ASN A 86 -4.35 -4.56 2.19
CA ASN A 86 -4.03 -5.41 3.35
C ASN A 86 -2.51 -5.64 3.48
N ILE A 87 -1.84 -6.02 2.39
CA ILE A 87 -0.39 -6.27 2.36
C ILE A 87 0.40 -5.00 2.70
N ILE A 88 0.05 -3.88 2.07
CA ILE A 88 0.67 -2.57 2.30
C ILE A 88 0.48 -2.14 3.76
N GLY A 89 -0.71 -2.36 4.32
CA GLY A 89 -0.99 -2.11 5.73
C GLY A 89 -0.07 -2.90 6.67
N ARG A 90 0.24 -4.16 6.36
CA ARG A 90 1.19 -4.98 7.13
C ARG A 90 2.62 -4.43 7.06
N TYR A 91 3.09 -4.03 5.89
CA TYR A 91 4.42 -3.43 5.75
C TYR A 91 4.53 -2.08 6.47
N TYR A 92 3.47 -1.26 6.39
CA TYR A 92 3.43 0.02 7.08
C TYR A 92 3.40 -0.14 8.60
N TYR A 93 2.67 -1.14 9.10
CA TYR A 93 2.66 -1.48 10.52
C TYR A 93 4.05 -1.89 11.04
N LEU A 94 4.79 -2.71 10.27
CA LEU A 94 6.16 -3.08 10.60
C LEU A 94 7.09 -1.86 10.63
N TYR A 95 6.98 -0.99 9.63
CA TYR A 95 7.72 0.28 9.58
C TYR A 95 7.46 1.14 10.84
N VAL A 96 6.20 1.35 11.22
CA VAL A 96 5.84 2.14 12.40
C VAL A 96 6.34 1.48 13.69
N SER A 97 6.31 0.15 13.77
CA SER A 97 6.82 -0.60 14.94
C SER A 97 8.34 -0.46 15.07
N ALA A 98 9.09 -0.54 13.97
CA ALA A 98 10.53 -0.32 13.96
C ALA A 98 10.89 1.14 14.30
N LEU A 99 10.10 2.10 13.80
CA LEU A 99 10.25 3.51 14.13
C LEU A 99 10.05 3.77 15.64
N TYR A 100 9.04 3.14 16.26
CA TYR A 100 8.82 3.21 17.69
C TYR A 100 10.03 2.69 18.47
N PHE A 101 10.55 1.51 18.11
CA PHE A 101 11.72 0.93 18.77
C PHE A 101 12.96 1.82 18.64
N ALA A 102 13.20 2.36 17.45
CA ALA A 102 14.30 3.30 17.21
C ALA A 102 14.15 4.58 18.05
N ALA A 103 12.93 5.12 18.18
CA ALA A 103 12.65 6.32 18.96
C ALA A 103 12.89 6.11 20.46
N VAL A 104 12.42 5.00 21.02
CA VAL A 104 12.66 4.65 22.43
C VAL A 104 14.16 4.48 22.70
N THR A 105 14.87 3.79 21.80
CA THR A 105 16.32 3.57 21.92
C THR A 105 17.10 4.89 21.81
N ALA A 106 16.70 5.77 20.88
CA ALA A 106 17.32 7.08 20.68
C ALA A 106 17.14 8.00 21.90
N ARG A 107 15.95 8.04 22.51
CA ARG A 107 15.70 8.81 23.75
C ARG A 107 16.55 8.34 24.93
N ASN A 108 16.85 7.04 24.99
CA ASN A 108 17.69 6.48 26.05
C ASN A 108 19.19 6.74 25.85
N THR A 109 19.61 7.20 24.66
CA THR A 109 21.03 7.32 24.27
C THR A 109 21.44 8.72 23.81
N THR A 110 20.49 9.57 23.38
CA THR A 110 20.71 10.89 22.76
C THR A 110 19.75 11.93 23.34
N ASP A 111 20.12 13.20 23.22
CA ASP A 111 19.37 14.37 23.72
C ASP A 111 17.85 14.30 23.40
N PRO A 112 16.96 14.29 24.41
CA PRO A 112 15.53 13.97 24.25
C PRO A 112 14.68 15.03 23.52
N GLU A 113 15.28 16.13 23.05
CA GLU A 113 14.55 17.33 22.61
C GLU A 113 14.06 17.31 21.15
N HIS A 114 14.34 16.27 20.35
CA HIS A 114 13.86 16.31 18.97
C HIS A 114 12.31 16.23 18.91
N PRO A 115 11.62 17.17 18.24
CA PRO A 115 10.15 17.24 18.24
C PRO A 115 9.41 15.95 17.88
N TRP A 116 9.95 15.12 16.98
CA TRP A 116 9.31 13.85 16.61
C TRP A 116 9.44 12.75 17.67
N LEU A 117 10.42 12.85 18.58
CA LEU A 117 10.57 11.93 19.72
C LEU A 117 9.58 12.25 20.84
N ALA A 118 9.14 13.52 20.95
CA ALA A 118 8.17 13.96 21.95
C ALA A 118 6.78 13.32 21.78
N GLU A 119 6.44 12.91 20.55
CA GLU A 119 5.16 12.27 20.24
C GLU A 119 5.12 10.77 20.62
N VAL A 120 6.26 10.16 20.97
CA VAL A 120 6.35 8.71 21.21
C VAL A 120 6.12 8.41 22.70
N PRO A 121 5.09 7.62 23.05
CA PRO A 121 4.83 7.26 24.44
C PRO A 121 5.93 6.35 24.97
N LEU A 122 6.28 6.53 26.24
CA LEU A 122 7.23 5.68 26.95
C LEU A 122 6.53 4.47 27.60
N ASP A 123 5.24 4.62 27.90
CA ASP A 123 4.45 3.58 28.55
C ASP A 123 4.12 2.45 27.58
N ALA A 124 4.54 1.23 27.95
CA ALA A 124 4.29 0.04 27.15
C ALA A 124 2.79 -0.22 26.91
N HIS A 125 1.92 0.25 27.80
CA HIS A 125 0.47 0.14 27.66
C HIS A 125 -0.10 1.03 26.53
N GLU A 126 0.56 2.15 26.22
CA GLU A 126 0.13 3.07 25.17
C GLU A 126 0.75 2.73 23.80
N ARG A 127 1.82 1.93 23.78
CA ARG A 127 2.55 1.52 22.57
C ARG A 127 1.62 1.03 21.48
N ASP A 128 0.82 0.01 21.76
CA ASP A 128 0.01 -0.65 20.73
C ASP A 128 -1.11 0.25 20.19
N ALA A 129 -1.64 1.14 21.05
CA ALA A 129 -2.62 2.14 20.65
C ALA A 129 -2.00 3.23 19.77
N TRP A 130 -0.79 3.69 20.13
CA TRP A 130 -0.04 4.67 19.37
C TRP A 130 0.38 4.13 18.00
N ILE A 131 0.95 2.92 17.94
CA ILE A 131 1.34 2.25 16.67
C ILE A 131 0.13 2.12 15.76
N ARG A 132 -1.02 1.65 16.26
CA ARG A 132 -2.25 1.54 15.46
C ARG A 132 -2.75 2.88 14.98
N ARG A 133 -2.77 3.90 15.84
CA ARG A 133 -3.21 5.25 15.47
C ARG A 133 -2.30 5.87 14.40
N ARG A 134 -0.99 5.68 14.50
CA ARG A 134 0.00 6.14 13.51
C ARG A 134 -0.08 5.32 12.22
N THR A 135 -0.38 4.02 12.30
CA THR A 135 -0.49 3.16 11.12
C THR A 135 -1.77 3.46 10.33
N PHE A 136 -2.93 3.50 10.99
CA PHE A 136 -4.24 3.57 10.35
C PHE A 136 -4.92 4.95 10.44
N GLY A 137 -4.20 5.96 10.92
CA GLY A 137 -4.71 7.33 11.05
C GLY A 137 -4.94 8.01 9.70
N ARG A 138 -5.99 8.85 9.62
CA ARG A 138 -6.38 9.58 8.39
C ARG A 138 -5.34 10.58 7.86
N GLY A 139 -4.38 10.99 8.69
CA GLY A 139 -3.34 11.94 8.29
C GLY A 139 -2.06 11.31 7.74
N HIS A 140 -2.02 10.00 7.51
CA HIS A 140 -0.79 9.28 7.21
C HIS A 140 -0.82 8.66 5.81
N SER A 141 0.36 8.44 5.25
CA SER A 141 0.54 8.03 3.84
C SER A 141 -0.26 6.77 3.49
N LEU A 142 -0.41 5.81 4.41
CA LEU A 142 -1.22 4.60 4.21
C LEU A 142 -2.68 4.92 3.81
N PHE A 143 -3.30 5.94 4.41
CA PHE A 143 -4.68 6.31 4.08
C PHE A 143 -4.79 6.78 2.63
N LEU A 144 -3.89 7.67 2.20
CA LEU A 144 -3.88 8.20 0.83
C LEU A 144 -3.65 7.09 -0.21
N TYR A 145 -2.70 6.19 0.04
CA TYR A 145 -2.45 5.06 -0.87
C TYR A 145 -3.59 4.06 -0.89
N SER A 146 -4.20 3.79 0.27
CA SER A 146 -5.37 2.93 0.33
C SER A 146 -6.53 3.54 -0.46
N LEU A 147 -6.77 4.84 -0.30
CA LEU A 147 -7.78 5.57 -1.05
C LEU A 147 -7.52 5.51 -2.56
N LEU A 148 -6.26 5.72 -2.99
CA LEU A 148 -5.88 5.61 -4.40
C LEU A 148 -6.19 4.21 -4.97
N LEU A 149 -5.79 3.15 -4.28
CA LEU A 149 -6.06 1.78 -4.71
C LEU A 149 -7.56 1.46 -4.75
N TRP A 150 -8.32 1.95 -3.77
CA TRP A 150 -9.78 1.82 -3.77
C TRP A 150 -10.43 2.56 -4.94
N LEU A 151 -9.95 3.77 -5.28
CA LEU A 151 -10.44 4.51 -6.44
C LEU A 151 -10.13 3.76 -7.74
N LEU A 152 -8.91 3.23 -7.90
CA LEU A 152 -8.55 2.41 -9.08
C LEU A 152 -9.38 1.13 -9.16
N GLY A 153 -9.60 0.45 -8.04
CA GLY A 153 -10.46 -0.73 -7.98
C GLY A 153 -11.92 -0.40 -8.30
N GLY A 154 -12.41 0.75 -7.80
CA GLY A 154 -13.74 1.26 -8.08
C GLY A 154 -13.96 1.62 -9.55
N VAL A 155 -12.97 2.24 -10.20
CA VAL A 155 -12.99 2.48 -11.66
C VAL A 155 -13.08 1.15 -12.42
N GLY A 156 -12.34 0.13 -12.00
CA GLY A 156 -12.45 -1.22 -12.55
C GLY A 156 -13.86 -1.81 -12.39
N LEU A 157 -14.45 -1.73 -11.20
CA LEU A 157 -15.81 -2.22 -10.94
C LEU A 157 -16.87 -1.50 -11.80
N ILE A 158 -16.79 -0.17 -11.87
CA ILE A 158 -17.73 0.63 -12.68
C ILE A 158 -17.56 0.29 -14.15
N GLY A 159 -16.31 0.21 -14.65
CA GLY A 159 -16.02 -0.19 -16.02
C GLY A 159 -16.56 -1.59 -16.34
N SER A 160 -16.36 -2.55 -15.43
CA SER A 160 -16.90 -3.91 -15.55
C SER A 160 -18.43 -3.93 -15.64
N ALA A 161 -19.11 -3.18 -14.76
CA ALA A 161 -20.56 -3.08 -14.77
C ALA A 161 -21.08 -2.46 -16.08
N ILE A 162 -20.44 -1.40 -16.57
CA ILE A 162 -20.80 -0.77 -17.85
C ILE A 162 -20.67 -1.78 -19.00
N LEU A 163 -19.59 -2.57 -19.03
CA LEU A 163 -19.38 -3.57 -20.08
C LEU A 163 -20.37 -4.74 -20.01
N PHE A 164 -20.78 -5.17 -18.82
CA PHE A 164 -21.74 -6.27 -18.65
C PHE A 164 -23.21 -5.89 -18.86
N PHE A 165 -23.60 -4.66 -18.52
CA PHE A 165 -25.00 -4.22 -18.56
C PHE A 165 -25.31 -3.23 -19.68
N GLY A 166 -24.29 -2.64 -20.32
CA GLY A 166 -24.45 -1.68 -21.41
C GLY A 166 -24.71 -2.31 -22.78
N PHE A 167 -24.64 -3.63 -22.90
CA PHE A 167 -24.75 -4.42 -24.13
C PHE A 167 -25.45 -5.75 -23.85
#